data_AF-A0A7X3LTM4-F1
#
_entry.id   AF-A0A7X3LTM4-F1
#
_cell.length_a   1.000
_cell.length_b   1.000
_cell.length_c   1.000
_cell.angle_alpha   90.00
_cell.angle_beta   90.00
_cell.angle_gamma   90.00
#
_symmetry.space_group_name_H-M   'P 1'
#
loop_
_entity.id
_entity.type
_entity.pdbx_description
1 polymer ?
#
loop_
_entity_poly.entity_id
_entity_poly.type
_entity_poly.pdbx_seq_one_letter_code
_entity_poly.pdbx_strand_id
1 'polypeptide(L)'
;MRIPRFTSILSAGVIGAFFFASAALAQDDPLPSWNDGASKQAIVEFVEAVTTDGGADFVAPADRIATFDNDGTLWVEHPIYTQLAFALDRVKALAPDHPEWKTTQPFKAVLDNDMEALGKIGEKGLVELVMASHAGMSTADFEKIVTDWFKTAKHPRFDRPYTELAYQPMVELLEYLRDNGFMTYIVSGGGVEFMRPMTLEVYGIPAQQVIGSSIKTKYEEVNGTPVLMREAEIDFIDDKAGKPVGINKFIGKRPIAAFGNSAGDRQMLEWTGAGGGARLMMLVFHDDADREYAYGPANGLPDTHFGAFPQDLMDEAKDKGWRVISMKDDWNRIFADR
;
A
#
# COMPACT_ATOMS: atom_id res chain seq x y z
N MET A 1 17.03 -96.33 27.72
CA MET A 1 17.71 -95.60 26.63
C MET A 1 17.02 -94.24 26.50
N ARG A 2 17.77 -93.15 26.79
CA ARG A 2 17.53 -91.71 26.50
C ARG A 2 16.12 -91.08 26.55
N ILE A 3 15.97 -90.11 27.46
CA ILE A 3 15.13 -88.88 27.37
C ILE A 3 15.82 -87.90 26.38
N PRO A 4 15.11 -87.11 25.53
CA PRO A 4 14.73 -85.70 25.83
C PRO A 4 13.32 -85.28 25.32
N ARG A 5 12.50 -84.62 26.15
CA ARG A 5 12.29 -83.15 26.24
C ARG A 5 11.80 -82.49 24.95
N PHE A 6 10.50 -82.22 24.87
CA PHE A 6 9.93 -81.18 23.98
C PHE A 6 9.90 -79.85 24.73
N THR A 7 10.74 -78.91 24.27
CA THR A 7 10.75 -77.50 24.67
C THR A 7 9.76 -76.72 23.82
N SER A 8 8.86 -75.99 24.49
CA SER A 8 8.00 -74.96 23.90
C SER A 8 8.85 -73.81 23.36
N ILE A 9 8.58 -73.38 22.11
CA ILE A 9 9.08 -72.13 21.56
C ILE A 9 7.92 -71.13 21.54
N LEU A 10 7.97 -70.14 22.43
CA LEU A 10 7.19 -68.91 22.34
C LEU A 10 7.77 -68.07 21.19
N SER A 11 6.98 -67.81 20.17
CA SER A 11 7.29 -66.80 19.15
C SER A 11 6.90 -65.43 19.69
N ALA A 12 7.87 -64.65 20.16
CA ALA A 12 7.69 -63.24 20.49
C ALA A 12 7.66 -62.41 19.20
N GLY A 13 6.49 -61.91 18.82
CA GLY A 13 6.35 -60.92 17.75
C GLY A 13 6.82 -59.56 18.24
N VAL A 14 7.94 -59.08 17.72
CA VAL A 14 8.40 -57.70 17.92
C VAL A 14 7.66 -56.81 16.93
N ILE A 15 6.64 -56.08 17.41
CA ILE A 15 6.02 -54.99 16.67
C ILE A 15 6.97 -53.79 16.82
N GLY A 16 7.76 -53.51 15.79
CA GLY A 16 8.56 -52.29 15.70
C GLY A 16 7.65 -51.10 15.42
N ALA A 17 7.50 -50.22 16.42
CA ALA A 17 6.89 -48.91 16.22
C ALA A 17 7.86 -48.04 15.41
N PHE A 18 7.59 -47.87 14.12
CA PHE A 18 8.23 -46.83 13.32
C PHE A 18 7.67 -45.48 13.75
N PHE A 19 8.43 -44.76 14.58
CA PHE A 19 8.24 -43.33 14.77
C PHE A 19 8.65 -42.64 13.46
N PHE A 20 7.67 -42.27 12.64
CA PHE A 20 7.86 -41.24 11.63
C PHE A 20 8.03 -39.92 12.37
N ALA A 21 9.28 -39.53 12.62
CA ALA A 21 9.58 -38.13 12.90
C ALA A 21 9.27 -37.36 11.60
N SER A 22 8.10 -36.74 11.55
CA SER A 22 7.83 -35.69 10.58
C SER A 22 8.90 -34.63 10.79
N ALA A 23 9.89 -34.58 9.89
CA ALA A 23 10.75 -33.42 9.79
C ALA A 23 9.81 -32.24 9.54
N ALA A 24 9.65 -31.37 10.54
CA ALA A 24 9.10 -30.05 10.31
C ALA A 24 10.03 -29.40 9.29
N LEU A 25 9.60 -29.38 8.02
CA LEU A 25 10.19 -28.48 7.05
C LEU A 25 10.08 -27.10 7.69
N ALA A 26 11.21 -26.41 7.84
CA ALA A 26 11.19 -25.02 8.24
C ALA A 26 10.22 -24.33 7.29
N GLN A 27 9.08 -23.89 7.82
CA GLN A 27 8.18 -23.04 7.09
C GLN A 27 8.99 -21.77 6.84
N ASP A 28 9.26 -21.47 5.57
CA ASP A 28 9.96 -20.24 5.20
C ASP A 28 9.25 -19.08 5.90
N ASP A 29 10.02 -18.21 6.57
CA ASP A 29 9.48 -17.07 7.29
C ASP A 29 8.63 -16.24 6.32
N PRO A 30 7.30 -16.11 6.52
CA PRO A 30 6.44 -15.44 5.56
C PRO A 30 6.70 -13.93 5.47
N LEU A 31 7.41 -13.35 6.45
CA LEU A 31 7.64 -11.92 6.59
C LEU A 31 9.12 -11.66 6.95
N PRO A 32 10.08 -12.02 6.07
CA PRO A 32 11.50 -12.06 6.40
C PRO A 32 12.11 -10.67 6.63
N SER A 33 11.55 -9.60 6.06
CA SER A 33 12.01 -8.23 6.29
C SER A 33 11.42 -7.60 7.56
N TRP A 34 10.51 -8.30 8.25
CA TRP A 34 9.96 -7.92 9.54
C TRP A 34 10.77 -8.54 10.68
N ASN A 35 11.20 -7.70 11.61
CA ASN A 35 11.78 -8.14 12.88
C ASN A 35 10.73 -8.90 13.70
N ASP A 36 11.19 -9.86 14.49
CA ASP A 36 10.34 -10.52 15.46
C ASP A 36 9.85 -9.50 16.49
N GLY A 37 8.54 -9.35 16.60
CA GLY A 37 7.93 -8.33 17.43
C GLY A 37 6.41 -8.33 17.32
N ALA A 38 5.79 -7.42 18.07
CA ALA A 38 4.34 -7.39 18.22
C ALA A 38 3.61 -7.06 16.90
N SER A 39 4.23 -6.32 15.99
CA SER A 39 3.67 -6.02 14.67
C SER A 39 3.61 -7.26 13.78
N LYS A 40 4.73 -7.99 13.63
CA LYS A 40 4.80 -9.25 12.88
C LYS A 40 3.86 -10.31 13.47
N GLN A 41 3.85 -10.46 14.80
CA GLN A 41 2.96 -11.40 15.50
C GLN A 41 1.48 -11.06 15.23
N ALA A 42 1.08 -9.80 15.34
CA ALA A 42 -0.31 -9.41 15.09
C ALA A 42 -0.77 -9.73 13.66
N ILE A 43 0.11 -9.61 12.67
CA ILE A 43 -0.19 -9.98 11.28
C ILE A 43 -0.41 -11.50 11.17
N VAL A 44 0.54 -12.30 11.65
CA VAL A 44 0.50 -13.76 11.53
C VAL A 44 -0.69 -14.32 12.30
N GLU A 45 -0.89 -13.91 13.55
CA GLU A 45 -2.01 -14.36 14.39
C GLU A 45 -3.37 -13.99 13.77
N PHE A 46 -3.49 -12.79 13.20
CA PHE A 46 -4.72 -12.37 12.52
C PHE A 46 -5.00 -13.25 11.30
N VAL A 47 -3.99 -13.47 10.45
CA VAL A 47 -4.14 -14.30 9.24
C VAL A 47 -4.49 -15.74 9.63
N GLU A 48 -3.80 -16.34 10.60
CA GLU A 48 -4.14 -17.67 11.11
C GLU A 48 -5.58 -17.74 11.64
N ALA A 49 -6.01 -16.76 12.43
CA ALA A 49 -7.36 -16.72 13.01
C ALA A 49 -8.47 -16.68 11.95
N VAL A 50 -8.31 -15.87 10.90
CA VAL A 50 -9.35 -15.69 9.87
C VAL A 50 -9.29 -16.72 8.75
N THR A 51 -8.23 -17.53 8.68
CA THR A 51 -8.06 -18.56 7.65
C THR A 51 -8.19 -19.99 8.14
N THR A 52 -8.14 -20.24 9.46
CA THR A 52 -8.32 -21.57 10.04
C THR A 52 -9.75 -22.08 9.85
N ASP A 53 -9.93 -23.09 9.00
CA ASP A 53 -11.23 -23.70 8.70
C ASP A 53 -11.95 -24.16 9.98
N GLY A 54 -13.19 -23.71 10.15
CA GLY A 54 -14.02 -24.02 11.32
C GLY A 54 -13.65 -23.26 12.61
N GLY A 55 -12.66 -22.36 12.54
CA GLY A 55 -12.33 -21.43 13.63
C GLY A 55 -13.43 -20.41 13.89
N ALA A 56 -13.45 -19.84 15.11
CA ALA A 56 -14.47 -18.86 15.51
C ALA A 56 -14.41 -17.55 14.70
N ASP A 57 -13.21 -17.18 14.25
CA ASP A 57 -12.95 -15.97 13.45
C ASP A 57 -12.82 -16.24 11.95
N PHE A 58 -13.10 -17.48 11.50
CA PHE A 58 -12.94 -17.86 10.10
C PHE A 58 -13.74 -16.94 9.16
N VAL A 59 -13.06 -16.42 8.14
CA VAL A 59 -13.64 -15.63 7.07
C VAL A 59 -13.48 -16.39 5.76
N ALA A 60 -14.57 -16.52 4.98
CA ALA A 60 -14.50 -17.16 3.68
C ALA A 60 -13.58 -16.36 2.73
N PRO A 61 -12.80 -17.00 1.83
CA PRO A 61 -11.87 -16.29 0.94
C PRO A 61 -12.49 -15.11 0.17
N ALA A 62 -13.74 -15.24 -0.25
CA ALA A 62 -14.47 -14.18 -0.96
C ALA A 62 -14.72 -12.91 -0.12
N ASP A 63 -14.57 -12.97 1.20
CA ASP A 63 -14.76 -11.86 2.15
C ASP A 63 -13.44 -11.40 2.80
N ARG A 64 -12.30 -12.02 2.45
CA ARG A 64 -10.96 -11.64 2.94
C ARG A 64 -10.43 -10.44 2.14
N ILE A 65 -10.90 -9.24 2.48
CA ILE A 65 -10.46 -8.01 1.83
C ILE A 65 -9.49 -7.26 2.74
N ALA A 66 -8.34 -6.89 2.20
CA ALA A 66 -7.37 -6.01 2.83
C ALA A 66 -7.17 -4.75 1.98
N THR A 67 -7.17 -3.57 2.60
CA THR A 67 -6.99 -2.27 1.92
C THR A 67 -5.72 -1.56 2.40
N PHE A 68 -4.98 -0.99 1.46
CA PHE A 68 -3.71 -0.29 1.70
C PHE A 68 -3.77 1.11 1.11
N ASP A 69 -3.33 2.14 1.84
CA ASP A 69 -2.86 3.35 1.15
C ASP A 69 -1.61 3.02 0.32
N ASN A 70 -1.22 3.91 -0.59
CA ASN A 70 -0.02 3.79 -1.40
C ASN A 70 1.12 4.69 -0.89
N ASP A 71 0.94 6.02 -1.00
CA ASP A 71 1.93 7.00 -0.55
C ASP A 71 2.18 6.86 0.97
N GLY A 72 3.43 6.69 1.39
CA GLY A 72 3.80 6.51 2.79
C GLY A 72 3.45 5.15 3.41
N THR A 73 2.65 4.33 2.75
CA THR A 73 2.25 3.00 3.24
C THR A 73 2.86 1.86 2.45
N LEU A 74 2.90 1.94 1.12
CA LEU A 74 3.53 0.94 0.25
C LEU A 74 4.85 1.43 -0.36
N TRP A 75 5.05 2.74 -0.48
CA TRP A 75 6.29 3.34 -0.96
C TRP A 75 6.57 4.72 -0.34
N VAL A 76 7.75 5.26 -0.63
CA VAL A 76 8.19 6.61 -0.20
C VAL A 76 7.26 7.71 -0.71
N GLU A 77 6.92 8.66 0.17
CA GLU A 77 6.16 9.88 -0.17
C GLU A 77 6.91 11.19 0.13
N HIS A 78 8.12 11.11 0.68
CA HIS A 78 8.93 12.27 1.03
C HIS A 78 10.10 12.44 0.04
N PRO A 79 10.45 13.67 -0.38
CA PRO A 79 10.05 14.95 0.22
C PRO A 79 8.73 15.52 -0.30
N ILE A 80 8.15 14.91 -1.34
CA ILE A 80 6.84 15.22 -1.94
C ILE A 80 6.24 13.94 -2.49
N TYR A 81 4.91 13.89 -2.57
CA TYR A 81 4.19 12.80 -3.24
C TYR A 81 4.76 12.53 -4.63
N THR A 82 4.91 11.26 -4.99
CA THR A 82 5.46 10.85 -6.30
C THR A 82 4.61 11.40 -7.46
N GLN A 83 3.28 11.45 -7.29
CA GLN A 83 2.41 12.08 -8.29
C GLN A 83 2.61 13.60 -8.41
N LEU A 84 2.95 14.29 -7.32
CA LEU A 84 3.31 15.70 -7.38
C LEU A 84 4.62 15.86 -8.17
N ALA A 85 5.64 15.05 -7.92
CA ALA A 85 6.87 15.07 -8.71
C ALA A 85 6.60 14.91 -10.22
N PHE A 86 5.73 13.95 -10.57
CA PHE A 86 5.24 13.78 -11.95
C PHE A 86 4.54 15.04 -12.49
N ALA A 87 3.61 15.64 -11.74
CA ALA A 87 2.91 16.85 -12.15
C ALA A 87 3.88 18.02 -12.37
N LEU A 88 4.91 18.17 -11.53
CA LEU A 88 5.95 19.19 -11.69
C LEU A 88 6.72 19.02 -13.01
N ASP A 89 7.13 17.80 -13.32
CA ASP A 89 7.82 17.49 -14.58
C ASP A 89 6.93 17.71 -15.80
N ARG A 90 5.64 17.35 -15.69
CA ARG A 90 4.65 17.59 -16.74
C ARG A 90 4.43 19.07 -17.00
N VAL A 91 4.30 19.89 -15.95
CA VAL A 91 4.18 21.35 -16.09
C VAL A 91 5.42 21.91 -16.78
N LYS A 92 6.64 21.48 -16.41
CA LYS A 92 7.87 21.91 -17.10
C LYS A 92 7.89 21.51 -18.57
N ALA A 93 7.45 20.29 -18.89
CA ALA A 93 7.40 19.79 -20.26
C ALA A 93 6.37 20.53 -21.14
N LEU A 94 5.25 20.95 -20.56
CA LEU A 94 4.17 21.67 -21.25
C LEU A 94 4.35 23.20 -21.26
N ALA A 95 5.22 23.75 -20.40
CA ALA A 95 5.45 25.19 -20.27
C ALA A 95 5.75 25.94 -21.59
N PRO A 96 6.42 25.36 -22.61
CA PRO A 96 6.60 26.03 -23.90
C PRO A 96 5.28 26.40 -24.60
N ASP A 97 4.23 25.62 -24.39
CA ASP A 97 2.90 25.81 -24.97
C ASP A 97 1.97 26.65 -24.08
N HIS A 98 2.43 27.02 -22.87
CA HIS A 98 1.67 27.72 -21.83
C HIS A 98 2.44 28.96 -21.30
N PRO A 99 2.58 30.04 -22.09
CA PRO A 99 3.33 31.22 -21.69
C PRO A 99 2.75 31.91 -20.43
N GLU A 100 1.45 31.78 -20.18
CA GLU A 100 0.76 32.32 -19.00
C GLU A 100 1.22 31.70 -17.68
N TRP A 101 1.79 30.49 -17.69
CA TRP A 101 2.28 29.81 -16.48
C TRP A 101 3.48 30.51 -15.85
N LYS A 102 4.20 31.36 -16.59
CA LYS A 102 5.31 32.16 -16.05
C LYS A 102 4.87 33.18 -15.00
N THR A 103 3.59 33.56 -14.98
CA THR A 103 3.03 34.56 -14.06
C THR A 103 1.91 34.02 -13.19
N THR A 104 1.40 32.82 -13.48
CA THR A 104 0.20 32.26 -12.85
C THR A 104 0.58 31.20 -11.82
N GLN A 105 0.15 31.35 -10.58
CA GLN A 105 0.27 30.30 -9.56
C GLN A 105 -0.81 29.22 -9.77
N PRO A 106 -0.54 27.94 -9.43
CA PRO A 106 0.70 27.40 -8.84
C PRO A 106 1.82 27.12 -9.85
N PHE A 107 1.59 27.26 -11.16
CA PHE A 107 2.56 26.91 -12.22
C PHE A 107 3.87 27.69 -12.12
N LYS A 108 3.80 28.98 -11.78
CA LYS A 108 5.00 29.80 -11.58
C LYS A 108 5.92 29.21 -10.51
N ALA A 109 5.38 28.77 -9.38
CA ALA A 109 6.18 28.13 -8.33
C ALA A 109 6.87 26.85 -8.82
N VAL A 110 6.22 26.07 -9.68
CA VAL A 110 6.84 24.90 -10.33
C VAL A 110 8.01 25.30 -11.23
N LEU A 111 7.82 26.31 -12.07
CA LEU A 111 8.84 26.77 -13.02
C LEU A 111 10.04 27.40 -12.32
N ASP A 112 9.84 28.01 -11.17
CA ASP A 112 10.89 28.61 -10.34
C ASP A 112 11.54 27.61 -9.35
N ASN A 113 11.02 26.37 -9.26
CA ASN A 113 11.39 25.36 -8.25
C ASN A 113 11.21 25.85 -6.79
N ASP A 114 10.15 26.63 -6.53
CA ASP A 114 9.81 27.17 -5.21
C ASP A 114 9.05 26.12 -4.38
N MET A 115 9.79 25.21 -3.76
CA MET A 115 9.23 24.12 -2.94
C MET A 115 8.49 24.63 -1.70
N GLU A 116 8.88 25.78 -1.16
CA GLU A 116 8.18 26.38 -0.01
C GLU A 116 6.80 26.89 -0.44
N ALA A 117 6.69 27.55 -1.60
CA ALA A 117 5.41 27.92 -2.16
C ALA A 117 4.56 26.70 -2.47
N LEU A 118 5.15 25.65 -3.08
CA LEU A 118 4.45 24.40 -3.38
C LEU A 118 3.96 23.67 -2.12
N GLY A 119 4.69 23.70 -1.01
CA GLY A 119 4.21 23.18 0.28
C GLY A 119 2.99 23.95 0.81
N LYS A 120 2.84 25.23 0.45
CA LYS A 120 1.76 26.12 0.91
C LYS A 120 0.53 26.13 0.01
N ILE A 121 0.59 25.61 -1.22
CA ILE A 121 -0.58 25.62 -2.13
C ILE A 121 -1.70 24.69 -1.66
N GLY A 122 -1.39 23.76 -0.76
CA GLY A 122 -2.32 22.79 -0.18
C GLY A 122 -2.94 21.85 -1.21
N GLU A 123 -3.93 21.06 -0.77
CA GLU A 123 -4.65 20.08 -1.60
C GLU A 123 -5.24 20.73 -2.87
N LYS A 124 -5.74 21.97 -2.77
CA LYS A 124 -6.33 22.68 -3.92
C LYS A 124 -5.32 22.96 -5.02
N GLY A 125 -4.13 23.47 -4.68
CA GLY A 125 -3.10 23.74 -5.69
C GLY A 125 -2.51 22.46 -6.29
N LEU A 126 -2.42 21.39 -5.50
CA LEU A 126 -2.05 20.06 -6.01
C LEU A 126 -3.06 19.57 -7.05
N VAL A 127 -4.36 19.69 -6.75
CA VAL A 127 -5.45 19.37 -7.69
C VAL A 127 -5.36 20.21 -8.96
N GLU A 128 -5.09 21.52 -8.86
CA GLU A 128 -4.92 22.39 -10.04
C GLU A 128 -3.73 21.96 -10.91
N LEU A 129 -2.57 21.66 -10.31
CA LEU A 129 -1.39 21.15 -11.04
C LEU A 129 -1.67 19.82 -11.74
N VAL A 130 -2.28 18.89 -11.01
CA VAL A 130 -2.66 17.57 -11.52
C VAL A 130 -3.65 17.75 -12.69
N MET A 131 -4.73 18.51 -12.53
CA MET A 131 -5.69 18.73 -13.62
C MET A 131 -5.06 19.37 -14.87
N ALA A 132 -4.26 20.44 -14.72
CA ALA A 132 -3.69 21.12 -15.88
C ALA A 132 -2.65 20.28 -16.62
N SER A 133 -1.96 19.37 -15.91
CA SER A 133 -0.87 18.60 -16.49
C SER A 133 -1.33 17.46 -17.43
N HIS A 134 -2.60 17.03 -17.33
CA HIS A 134 -3.09 15.87 -18.07
C HIS A 134 -4.62 15.73 -18.25
N ALA A 135 -5.38 16.82 -18.17
CA ALA A 135 -6.75 16.86 -18.72
C ALA A 135 -6.73 17.08 -20.25
N GLY A 136 -7.79 16.69 -20.95
CA GLY A 136 -7.96 16.91 -22.39
C GLY A 136 -7.29 15.87 -23.29
N MET A 137 -6.76 14.78 -22.74
CA MET A 137 -6.16 13.65 -23.48
C MET A 137 -6.93 12.36 -23.24
N SER A 138 -6.67 11.33 -24.04
CA SER A 138 -7.25 10.01 -23.78
C SER A 138 -6.64 9.35 -22.55
N THR A 139 -7.36 8.44 -21.92
CA THR A 139 -6.81 7.64 -20.80
C THR A 139 -5.61 6.81 -21.22
N ALA A 140 -5.59 6.31 -22.46
CA ALA A 140 -4.48 5.55 -23.03
C ALA A 140 -3.23 6.41 -23.25
N ASP A 141 -3.39 7.66 -23.72
CA ASP A 141 -2.26 8.58 -23.86
C ASP A 141 -1.68 8.94 -22.50
N PHE A 142 -2.55 9.15 -21.49
CA PHE A 142 -2.12 9.42 -20.13
C PHE A 142 -1.35 8.24 -19.52
N GLU A 143 -1.87 7.03 -19.65
CA GLU A 143 -1.20 5.80 -19.21
C GLU A 143 0.21 5.68 -19.83
N LYS A 144 0.34 5.97 -21.14
CA LYS A 144 1.64 5.96 -21.82
C LYS A 144 2.59 7.01 -21.22
N ILE A 145 2.12 8.23 -21.00
CA ILE A 145 2.92 9.31 -20.41
C ILE A 145 3.42 8.93 -19.01
N VAL A 146 2.54 8.39 -18.17
CA VAL A 146 2.88 7.94 -16.81
C VAL A 146 3.88 6.79 -16.85
N THR A 147 3.63 5.80 -17.69
CA THR A 147 4.52 4.64 -17.89
C THR A 147 5.91 5.08 -18.32
N ASP A 148 6.02 6.00 -19.27
CA ASP A 148 7.31 6.51 -19.75
C ASP A 148 8.02 7.37 -18.69
N TRP A 149 7.27 8.10 -17.87
CA TRP A 149 7.84 8.85 -16.74
C TRP A 149 8.46 7.89 -15.71
N PHE A 150 7.75 6.84 -15.29
CA PHE A 150 8.27 5.87 -14.31
C PHE A 150 9.56 5.16 -14.76
N LYS A 151 9.77 4.98 -16.08
CA LYS A 151 11.01 4.38 -16.61
C LYS A 151 12.26 5.22 -16.38
N THR A 152 12.11 6.53 -16.18
CA THR A 152 13.25 7.47 -16.19
C THR A 152 13.32 8.35 -14.94
N ALA A 153 12.18 8.61 -14.31
CA ALA A 153 12.10 9.43 -13.12
C ALA A 153 12.73 8.72 -11.93
N LYS A 154 13.54 9.46 -11.18
CA LYS A 154 14.23 8.96 -9.99
C LYS A 154 13.96 9.83 -8.79
N HIS A 155 13.91 9.19 -7.64
CA HIS A 155 13.83 9.87 -6.37
C HIS A 155 15.12 10.64 -6.04
N PRO A 156 15.04 11.93 -5.64
CA PRO A 156 16.22 12.78 -5.51
C PRO A 156 17.19 12.35 -4.41
N ARG A 157 16.67 11.79 -3.30
CA ARG A 157 17.51 11.32 -2.19
C ARG A 157 18.20 9.98 -2.46
N PHE A 158 17.48 9.06 -3.11
CA PHE A 158 17.92 7.67 -3.23
C PHE A 158 18.59 7.38 -4.59
N ASP A 159 18.41 8.26 -5.58
CA ASP A 159 18.87 8.08 -6.96
C ASP A 159 18.45 6.71 -7.55
N ARG A 160 17.21 6.32 -7.25
CA ARG A 160 16.54 5.10 -7.72
C ARG A 160 15.23 5.45 -8.41
N PRO A 161 14.79 4.67 -9.41
CA PRO A 161 13.42 4.74 -9.90
C PRO A 161 12.42 4.70 -8.75
N TYR A 162 11.36 5.50 -8.83
CA TYR A 162 10.33 5.54 -7.78
C TYR A 162 9.71 4.15 -7.52
N THR A 163 9.58 3.33 -8.57
CA THR A 163 9.06 1.95 -8.49
C THR A 163 9.98 0.99 -7.72
N GLU A 164 11.26 1.32 -7.51
CA GLU A 164 12.17 0.55 -6.67
C GLU A 164 12.13 0.96 -5.18
N LEU A 165 11.33 1.98 -4.84
CA LEU A 165 11.21 2.51 -3.48
C LEU A 165 9.93 2.05 -2.78
N ALA A 166 9.38 0.92 -3.22
CA ALA A 166 8.40 0.17 -2.48
C ALA A 166 9.02 -0.40 -1.19
N TYR A 167 8.26 -0.40 -0.11
CA TYR A 167 8.70 -0.98 1.16
C TYR A 167 8.67 -2.49 1.07
N GLN A 168 9.85 -3.11 1.09
CA GLN A 168 10.02 -4.55 0.99
C GLN A 168 9.18 -5.33 2.03
N PRO A 169 9.11 -4.95 3.32
CA PRO A 169 8.23 -5.59 4.30
C PRO A 169 6.75 -5.55 3.89
N MET A 170 6.28 -4.47 3.25
CA MET A 170 4.89 -4.33 2.82
C MET A 170 4.61 -5.13 1.55
N VAL A 171 5.58 -5.27 0.65
CA VAL A 171 5.48 -6.19 -0.51
C VAL A 171 5.36 -7.64 -0.04
N GLU A 172 6.15 -8.06 0.95
CA GLU A 172 6.05 -9.38 1.59
C GLU A 172 4.68 -9.59 2.24
N LEU A 173 4.18 -8.59 2.97
CA LEU A 173 2.85 -8.64 3.56
C LEU A 173 1.74 -8.81 2.51
N LEU A 174 1.83 -8.08 1.40
CA LEU A 174 0.89 -8.21 0.29
C LEU A 174 0.90 -9.62 -0.30
N GLU A 175 2.08 -10.21 -0.48
CA GLU A 175 2.23 -11.60 -0.95
C GLU A 175 1.66 -12.59 0.06
N TYR A 176 2.06 -12.49 1.33
CA TYR A 176 1.56 -13.35 2.41
C TYR A 176 0.04 -13.33 2.53
N LEU A 177 -0.60 -12.16 2.41
CA LEU A 177 -2.06 -12.04 2.42
C LEU A 177 -2.68 -12.74 1.22
N ARG A 178 -2.14 -12.58 0.01
CA ARG A 178 -2.66 -13.24 -1.20
C ARG A 178 -2.51 -14.76 -1.13
N ASP A 179 -1.38 -15.26 -0.62
CA ASP A 179 -1.16 -16.69 -0.41
C ASP A 179 -2.18 -17.29 0.57
N ASN A 180 -2.71 -16.46 1.47
CA ASN A 180 -3.77 -16.80 2.42
C ASN A 180 -5.18 -16.45 1.93
N GLY A 181 -5.34 -16.20 0.62
CA GLY A 181 -6.63 -16.03 -0.04
C GLY A 181 -7.28 -14.66 0.17
N PHE A 182 -6.50 -13.63 0.55
CA PHE A 182 -6.98 -12.26 0.59
C PHE A 182 -6.98 -11.63 -0.81
N MET A 183 -7.93 -10.71 -1.01
CA MET A 183 -7.86 -9.71 -2.07
C MET A 183 -7.26 -8.43 -1.49
N THR A 184 -6.12 -8.01 -2.05
CA THR A 184 -5.38 -6.81 -1.64
C THR A 184 -5.74 -5.63 -2.54
N TYR A 185 -6.34 -4.59 -1.98
CA TYR A 185 -6.75 -3.37 -2.68
C TYR A 185 -5.89 -2.18 -2.29
N ILE A 186 -5.61 -1.30 -3.25
CA ILE A 186 -5.11 0.06 -2.97
C ILE A 186 -6.32 1.00 -2.81
N VAL A 187 -6.27 1.87 -1.81
CA VAL A 187 -7.25 2.92 -1.50
C VAL A 187 -6.48 4.19 -1.13
N SER A 188 -6.29 5.08 -2.11
CA SER A 188 -5.31 6.17 -2.00
C SER A 188 -5.84 7.51 -2.49
N GLY A 189 -5.43 8.58 -1.81
CA GLY A 189 -5.68 9.95 -2.28
C GLY A 189 -5.05 10.25 -3.64
N GLY A 190 -4.01 9.49 -4.03
CA GLY A 190 -3.37 9.58 -5.34
C GLY A 190 -4.29 9.26 -6.52
N GLY A 191 -3.93 9.75 -7.70
CA GLY A 191 -4.70 9.55 -8.93
C GLY A 191 -4.73 8.07 -9.35
N VAL A 192 -5.92 7.52 -9.52
CA VAL A 192 -6.11 6.09 -9.84
C VAL A 192 -5.37 5.67 -11.13
N GLU A 193 -5.42 6.49 -12.19
CA GLU A 193 -4.72 6.21 -13.45
C GLU A 193 -3.23 6.56 -13.42
N PHE A 194 -2.75 7.27 -12.38
CA PHE A 194 -1.32 7.44 -12.15
C PHE A 194 -0.72 6.18 -11.52
N MET A 195 -1.46 5.52 -10.61
CA MET A 195 -0.99 4.31 -9.93
C MET A 195 -1.07 3.06 -10.81
N ARG A 196 -2.21 2.82 -11.47
CA ARG A 196 -2.49 1.60 -12.24
C ARG A 196 -1.36 1.09 -13.16
N PRO A 197 -0.59 1.95 -13.85
CA PRO A 197 0.48 1.48 -14.74
C PRO A 197 1.61 0.72 -14.03
N MET A 198 1.81 0.91 -12.73
CA MET A 198 2.94 0.29 -11.99
C MET A 198 2.51 -0.74 -10.93
N THR A 199 1.27 -0.70 -10.43
CA THR A 199 0.88 -1.47 -9.23
C THR A 199 0.95 -2.98 -9.40
N LEU A 200 0.71 -3.50 -10.62
CA LEU A 200 0.79 -4.94 -10.86
C LEU A 200 2.23 -5.44 -10.77
N GLU A 201 3.17 -4.74 -11.40
CA GLU A 201 4.58 -5.12 -11.42
C GLU A 201 5.23 -4.92 -10.04
N VAL A 202 4.92 -3.81 -9.36
CA VAL A 202 5.56 -3.45 -8.09
C VAL A 202 4.92 -4.17 -6.89
N TYR A 203 3.60 -4.32 -6.87
CA TYR A 203 2.88 -4.81 -5.69
C TYR A 203 2.13 -6.13 -5.90
N GLY A 204 2.03 -6.62 -7.15
CA GLY A 204 1.14 -7.72 -7.49
C GLY A 204 -0.35 -7.34 -7.44
N ILE A 205 -0.69 -6.05 -7.46
CA ILE A 205 -2.07 -5.55 -7.37
C ILE A 205 -2.55 -5.12 -8.77
N PRO A 206 -3.51 -5.84 -9.38
CA PRO A 206 -4.02 -5.53 -10.71
C PRO A 206 -4.90 -4.28 -10.71
N ALA A 207 -5.06 -3.64 -11.88
CA ALA A 207 -5.70 -2.33 -12.01
C ALA A 207 -7.14 -2.25 -11.46
N GLN A 208 -7.90 -3.34 -11.50
CA GLN A 208 -9.26 -3.41 -10.94
C GLN A 208 -9.32 -3.44 -9.40
N GLN A 209 -8.17 -3.65 -8.74
CA GLN A 209 -8.03 -3.58 -7.29
C GLN A 209 -7.36 -2.26 -6.83
N VAL A 210 -7.27 -1.28 -7.73
CA VAL A 210 -6.76 0.06 -7.42
C VAL A 210 -7.93 1.04 -7.39
N ILE A 211 -8.13 1.63 -6.21
CA ILE A 211 -9.05 2.73 -5.95
C ILE A 211 -8.21 3.95 -5.62
N GLY A 212 -8.55 5.07 -6.25
CA GLY A 212 -7.95 6.34 -5.92
C GLY A 212 -8.76 7.50 -6.45
N SER A 213 -8.24 8.70 -6.26
CA SER A 213 -8.87 9.92 -6.79
C SER A 213 -8.95 9.88 -8.32
N SER A 214 -10.04 10.39 -8.87
CA SER A 214 -10.33 10.36 -10.30
C SER A 214 -10.87 11.70 -10.82
N ILE A 215 -10.63 11.94 -12.09
CA ILE A 215 -11.34 12.96 -12.87
C ILE A 215 -12.41 12.27 -13.73
N LYS A 216 -13.39 13.04 -14.21
CA LYS A 216 -14.41 12.51 -15.09
C LYS A 216 -13.79 12.01 -16.39
N THR A 217 -14.34 10.91 -16.88
CA THR A 217 -14.04 10.37 -18.21
C THR A 217 -15.26 10.41 -19.09
N LYS A 218 -15.08 10.83 -20.35
CA LYS A 218 -16.14 10.87 -21.34
C LYS A 218 -15.82 9.93 -22.50
N TYR A 219 -16.80 9.12 -22.89
CA TYR A 219 -16.72 8.32 -24.10
C TYR A 219 -16.81 9.22 -25.34
N GLU A 220 -15.85 9.09 -26.24
CA GLU A 220 -15.85 9.77 -27.54
C GLU A 220 -15.39 8.81 -28.65
N GLU A 221 -15.72 9.16 -29.88
CA GLU A 221 -15.19 8.49 -31.07
C GLU A 221 -14.27 9.48 -31.80
N VAL A 222 -12.97 9.20 -31.81
CA VAL A 222 -11.97 10.03 -32.49
C VAL A 222 -11.46 9.26 -33.70
N ASN A 223 -11.72 9.79 -34.90
CA ASN A 223 -11.34 9.16 -36.18
C ASN A 223 -11.84 7.69 -36.31
N GLY A 224 -13.06 7.40 -35.85
CA GLY A 224 -13.63 6.05 -35.89
C GLY A 224 -13.16 5.11 -34.78
N THR A 225 -12.33 5.58 -33.84
CA THR A 225 -11.82 4.79 -32.71
C THR A 225 -12.49 5.23 -31.41
N PRO A 226 -13.14 4.31 -30.66
CA PRO A 226 -13.65 4.59 -29.33
C PRO A 226 -12.52 4.91 -28.35
N VAL A 227 -12.63 6.04 -27.66
CA VAL A 227 -11.68 6.48 -26.64
C VAL A 227 -12.41 6.99 -25.40
N LEU A 228 -11.74 6.93 -24.26
CA LEU A 228 -12.14 7.63 -23.04
C LEU A 228 -11.29 8.88 -22.90
N MET A 229 -11.93 10.04 -22.94
CA MET A 229 -11.28 11.34 -22.78
C MET A 229 -11.33 11.79 -21.33
N ARG A 230 -10.22 12.31 -20.84
CA ARG A 230 -10.04 12.86 -19.49
C ARG A 230 -10.55 14.30 -19.44
N GLU A 231 -11.59 14.57 -18.65
CA GLU A 231 -12.15 15.92 -18.50
C GLU A 231 -11.45 16.70 -17.39
N ALA A 232 -11.42 18.04 -17.50
CA ALA A 232 -10.89 18.91 -16.45
C ALA A 232 -11.90 19.11 -15.30
N GLU A 233 -12.45 18.00 -14.79
CA GLU A 233 -13.43 17.98 -13.70
C GLU A 233 -13.17 16.78 -12.79
N ILE A 234 -13.15 17.01 -11.48
CA ILE A 234 -13.00 15.96 -10.47
C ILE A 234 -14.25 15.08 -10.46
N ASP A 235 -14.08 13.75 -10.46
CA ASP A 235 -15.16 12.79 -10.28
C ASP A 235 -15.22 12.28 -8.84
N PHE A 236 -14.06 11.96 -8.26
CA PHE A 236 -13.98 11.42 -6.91
C PHE A 236 -12.64 11.75 -6.25
N ILE A 237 -12.68 12.05 -4.94
CA ILE A 237 -11.49 12.22 -4.09
C ILE A 237 -11.50 11.08 -3.07
N ASP A 238 -10.50 10.21 -3.16
CA ASP A 238 -10.38 9.00 -2.33
C ASP A 238 -9.44 9.22 -1.14
N ASP A 239 -9.72 10.26 -0.35
CA ASP A 239 -8.93 10.60 0.84
C ASP A 239 -9.83 10.91 2.05
N LYS A 240 -9.33 10.69 3.27
CA LYS A 240 -10.07 10.86 4.54
C LYS A 240 -11.38 10.09 4.51
N ALA A 241 -12.50 10.77 4.73
CA ALA A 241 -13.84 10.20 4.64
C ALA A 241 -14.23 9.72 3.22
N GLY A 242 -13.48 10.13 2.19
CA GLY A 242 -13.58 9.58 0.84
C GLY A 242 -13.22 8.10 0.78
N LYS A 243 -12.17 7.66 1.49
CA LYS A 243 -11.70 6.27 1.49
C LYS A 243 -12.80 5.23 1.80
N PRO A 244 -13.57 5.32 2.90
CA PRO A 244 -14.66 4.37 3.15
C PRO A 244 -15.78 4.47 2.11
N VAL A 245 -16.02 5.64 1.50
CA VAL A 245 -16.98 5.80 0.39
C VAL A 245 -16.47 5.09 -0.86
N GLY A 246 -15.18 5.21 -1.18
CA GLY A 246 -14.52 4.53 -2.30
C GLY A 246 -14.58 3.01 -2.13
N ILE A 247 -14.20 2.51 -0.96
CA ILE A 247 -14.34 1.10 -0.56
C ILE A 247 -15.76 0.60 -0.80
N ASN A 248 -16.78 1.31 -0.29
CA ASN A 248 -18.17 0.91 -0.47
C ASN A 248 -18.60 0.95 -1.96
N LYS A 249 -18.19 1.98 -2.71
CA LYS A 249 -18.57 2.19 -4.10
C LYS A 249 -17.98 1.14 -5.04
N PHE A 250 -16.71 0.80 -4.87
CA PHE A 250 -15.96 -0.01 -5.83
C PHE A 250 -15.77 -1.47 -5.40
N ILE A 251 -15.72 -1.75 -4.10
CA ILE A 251 -15.60 -3.12 -3.57
C ILE A 251 -16.96 -3.67 -3.16
N GLY A 252 -17.83 -2.83 -2.57
CA GLY A 252 -19.15 -3.25 -2.09
C GLY A 252 -19.09 -4.12 -0.83
N LYS A 253 -17.92 -4.22 -0.19
CA LYS A 253 -17.68 -4.99 1.03
C LYS A 253 -16.78 -4.20 1.98
N ARG A 254 -16.97 -4.44 3.27
CA ARG A 254 -16.11 -3.88 4.31
C ARG A 254 -14.84 -4.73 4.42
N PRO A 255 -13.63 -4.13 4.39
CA PRO A 255 -12.38 -4.86 4.62
C PRO A 255 -12.34 -5.49 6.01
N ILE A 256 -11.49 -6.51 6.16
CA ILE A 256 -11.16 -7.10 7.47
C ILE A 256 -9.76 -6.67 7.95
N ALA A 257 -8.95 -6.12 7.05
CA ALA A 257 -7.67 -5.51 7.37
C ALA A 257 -7.47 -4.18 6.63
N ALA A 258 -6.88 -3.18 7.29
CA ALA A 258 -6.57 -1.88 6.70
C ALA A 258 -5.20 -1.36 7.15
N PHE A 259 -4.45 -0.81 6.20
CA PHE A 259 -3.09 -0.32 6.37
C PHE A 259 -2.98 1.10 5.82
N GLY A 260 -2.44 2.02 6.62
CA GLY A 260 -2.23 3.41 6.25
C GLY A 260 -0.97 3.98 6.92
N ASN A 261 -0.78 5.29 6.88
CA ASN A 261 0.35 5.95 7.56
C ASN A 261 0.07 7.39 7.99
N SER A 262 -1.10 7.95 7.68
CA SER A 262 -1.38 9.37 7.92
C SER A 262 -2.78 9.61 8.50
N ALA A 263 -3.06 10.87 8.87
CA ALA A 263 -4.41 11.28 9.26
C ALA A 263 -5.46 11.09 8.15
N GLY A 264 -5.04 10.99 6.88
CA GLY A 264 -5.90 10.68 5.74
C GLY A 264 -6.49 9.26 5.78
N ASP A 265 -5.86 8.35 6.54
CA ASP A 265 -6.28 6.95 6.63
C ASP A 265 -7.24 6.68 7.78
N ARG A 266 -7.40 7.63 8.70
CA ARG A 266 -8.17 7.45 9.94
C ARG A 266 -9.53 6.82 9.68
N GLN A 267 -10.33 7.37 8.76
CA GLN A 267 -11.67 6.86 8.49
C GLN A 267 -11.68 5.51 7.78
N MET A 268 -10.64 5.16 7.01
CA MET A 268 -10.48 3.83 6.42
C MET A 268 -10.27 2.77 7.52
N LEU A 269 -9.40 3.06 8.49
CA LEU A 269 -9.14 2.19 9.64
C LEU A 269 -10.36 2.09 10.55
N GLU A 270 -11.02 3.21 10.86
CA GLU A 270 -12.27 3.23 11.65
C GLU A 270 -13.38 2.40 11.00
N TRP A 271 -13.58 2.56 9.69
CA TRP A 271 -14.59 1.83 8.95
C TRP A 271 -14.32 0.32 8.99
N THR A 272 -13.07 -0.09 8.77
CA THR A 272 -12.66 -1.49 8.81
C THR A 272 -12.84 -2.08 10.21
N GLY A 273 -12.35 -1.39 11.24
CA GLY A 273 -12.42 -1.82 12.64
C GLY A 273 -13.83 -1.86 13.23
N ALA A 274 -14.78 -1.11 12.67
CA ALA A 274 -16.18 -1.16 13.09
C ALA A 274 -16.95 -2.40 12.56
N GLY A 275 -16.28 -3.32 11.85
CA GLY A 275 -16.85 -4.61 11.45
C GLY A 275 -16.81 -5.63 12.59
N GLY A 276 -17.66 -6.67 12.54
CA GLY A 276 -17.67 -7.75 13.53
C GLY A 276 -16.69 -8.89 13.23
N GLY A 277 -16.16 -9.56 14.26
CA GLY A 277 -15.12 -10.59 14.16
C GLY A 277 -13.71 -10.00 14.20
N ALA A 278 -12.68 -10.84 14.07
CA ALA A 278 -11.28 -10.38 14.07
C ALA A 278 -11.02 -9.29 13.00
N ARG A 279 -10.30 -8.23 13.38
CA ARG A 279 -9.92 -7.11 12.51
C ARG A 279 -8.48 -6.69 12.74
N LEU A 280 -7.81 -6.24 11.68
CA LEU A 280 -6.44 -5.76 11.75
C LEU A 280 -6.34 -4.33 11.18
N MET A 281 -5.98 -3.38 12.03
CA MET A 281 -5.73 -2.00 11.62
C MET A 281 -4.28 -1.67 11.94
N MET A 282 -3.52 -1.23 10.95
CA MET A 282 -2.11 -0.91 11.11
C MET A 282 -1.76 0.44 10.48
N LEU A 283 -0.83 1.15 11.12
CA LEU A 283 -0.30 2.42 10.64
C LEU A 283 1.22 2.35 10.57
N VAL A 284 1.81 2.73 9.43
CA VAL A 284 3.27 2.89 9.30
C VAL A 284 3.69 4.20 9.95
N PHE A 285 4.59 4.14 10.91
CA PHE A 285 5.20 5.30 11.57
C PHE A 285 6.64 5.47 11.08
N HIS A 286 6.87 6.60 10.40
CA HIS A 286 8.12 6.93 9.74
C HIS A 286 9.09 7.56 10.73
N ASP A 287 9.90 6.74 11.40
CA ASP A 287 10.82 7.14 12.47
C ASP A 287 12.29 6.80 12.19
N ASP A 288 12.62 6.48 10.93
CA ASP A 288 13.94 6.05 10.51
C ASP A 288 14.60 7.02 9.53
N ALA A 289 15.19 8.10 10.06
CA ALA A 289 15.85 9.11 9.26
C ALA A 289 17.11 8.61 8.51
N ASP A 290 17.68 7.47 8.92
CA ASP A 290 18.93 6.96 8.36
C ASP A 290 18.65 6.15 7.09
N ARG A 291 17.69 5.22 7.16
CA ARG A 291 17.33 4.31 6.04
C ARG A 291 16.21 4.87 5.17
N GLU A 292 15.32 5.68 5.75
CA GLU A 292 14.22 6.38 5.10
C GLU A 292 14.17 7.82 5.65
N TYR A 293 13.00 8.40 5.84
CA TYR A 293 12.74 9.69 6.47
C TYR A 293 12.18 9.47 7.87
N ALA A 294 12.29 10.51 8.71
CA ALA A 294 11.59 10.57 9.98
C ALA A 294 10.72 11.83 10.00
N TYR A 295 9.40 11.65 10.07
CA TYR A 295 8.43 12.73 9.92
C TYR A 295 7.07 12.37 10.52
N GLY A 296 6.19 13.37 10.60
CA GLY A 296 4.86 13.22 11.18
C GLY A 296 4.95 13.52 12.68
N PRO A 297 4.41 14.65 13.16
CA PRO A 297 4.84 15.26 14.42
C PRO A 297 4.56 14.46 15.70
N ALA A 298 3.92 13.29 15.60
CA ALA A 298 3.85 12.32 16.67
C ALA A 298 5.24 11.98 17.24
N ASN A 299 5.30 11.78 18.55
CA ASN A 299 6.51 11.48 19.32
C ASN A 299 7.66 12.49 19.12
N GLY A 300 7.35 13.72 18.70
CA GLY A 300 8.33 14.79 18.56
C GLY A 300 9.16 14.77 17.27
N LEU A 301 8.73 14.01 16.26
CA LEU A 301 9.33 14.09 14.92
C LEU A 301 9.01 15.42 14.22
N PRO A 302 9.75 15.80 13.16
CA PRO A 302 9.47 17.00 12.40
C PRO A 302 8.07 17.00 11.76
N ASP A 303 7.43 18.16 11.73
CA ASP A 303 6.18 18.37 11.01
C ASP A 303 6.40 18.31 9.48
N THR A 304 5.33 18.02 8.73
CA THR A 304 5.38 17.85 7.27
C THR A 304 4.07 18.28 6.61
N HIS A 305 4.18 18.69 5.35
CA HIS A 305 3.03 18.95 4.49
C HIS A 305 2.51 17.70 3.76
N PHE A 306 3.27 16.60 3.78
CA PHE A 306 3.00 15.37 3.05
C PHE A 306 2.97 14.21 4.04
N GLY A 307 1.87 13.46 4.09
CA GLY A 307 1.80 12.23 4.89
C GLY A 307 1.83 12.43 6.40
N ALA A 308 1.38 13.59 6.91
CA ALA A 308 1.50 13.90 8.33
C ALA A 308 0.86 12.83 9.23
N PHE A 309 1.67 12.30 10.16
CA PHE A 309 1.25 11.44 11.27
C PHE A 309 1.20 12.28 12.56
N PRO A 310 0.05 12.87 12.92
CA PRO A 310 -0.07 13.72 14.10
C PRO A 310 -0.14 12.93 15.41
N GLN A 311 0.18 13.58 16.53
CA GLN A 311 0.15 12.95 17.85
C GLN A 311 -1.24 12.40 18.22
N ASP A 312 -2.32 13.07 17.82
CA ASP A 312 -3.69 12.60 18.11
C ASP A 312 -4.00 11.27 17.38
N LEU A 313 -3.43 11.02 16.20
CA LEU A 313 -3.54 9.73 15.52
C LEU A 313 -2.77 8.63 16.25
N MET A 314 -1.59 8.94 16.81
CA MET A 314 -0.81 8.00 17.63
C MET A 314 -1.58 7.61 18.90
N ASP A 315 -2.16 8.61 19.57
CA ASP A 315 -2.96 8.41 20.78
C ASP A 315 -4.22 7.59 20.46
N GLU A 316 -4.92 7.90 19.37
CA GLU A 316 -6.08 7.15 18.90
C GLU A 316 -5.74 5.69 18.55
N ALA A 317 -4.62 5.46 17.86
CA ALA A 317 -4.16 4.13 17.52
C ALA A 317 -3.96 3.28 18.79
N LYS A 318 -3.34 3.87 19.81
CA LYS A 318 -3.18 3.22 21.13
C LYS A 318 -4.52 2.93 21.80
N ASP A 319 -5.45 3.89 21.80
CA ASP A 319 -6.76 3.75 22.44
C ASP A 319 -7.67 2.72 21.75
N LYS A 320 -7.60 2.64 20.41
CA LYS A 320 -8.39 1.71 19.59
C LYS A 320 -7.68 0.38 19.31
N GLY A 321 -6.46 0.20 19.80
CA GLY A 321 -5.66 -1.00 19.57
C GLY A 321 -5.19 -1.18 18.13
N TRP A 322 -5.10 -0.10 17.34
CA TRP A 322 -4.46 -0.14 16.04
C TRP A 322 -2.96 -0.31 16.22
N ARG A 323 -2.34 -1.17 15.41
CA ARG A 323 -0.91 -1.44 15.49
C ARG A 323 -0.14 -0.34 14.78
N VAL A 324 0.66 0.41 15.52
CA VAL A 324 1.63 1.33 14.92
C VAL A 324 2.93 0.56 14.65
N ILE A 325 3.34 0.53 13.39
CA ILE A 325 4.57 -0.12 12.91
C ILE A 325 5.70 0.92 12.97
N SER A 326 6.72 0.69 13.78
CA SER A 326 7.93 1.53 13.73
C SER A 326 8.78 1.06 12.56
N MET A 327 9.00 1.90 11.54
CA MET A 327 9.91 1.53 10.44
C MET A 327 11.30 1.19 10.97
N LYS A 328 11.76 1.93 11.99
CA LYS A 328 13.07 1.74 12.58
C LYS A 328 13.22 0.39 13.28
N ASP A 329 12.25 0.05 14.13
CA ASP A 329 12.37 -1.08 15.04
C ASP A 329 11.72 -2.36 14.50
N ASP A 330 10.65 -2.26 13.70
CA ASP A 330 9.91 -3.42 13.20
C ASP A 330 10.44 -3.94 11.86
N TRP A 331 11.18 -3.14 11.08
CA TRP A 331 11.70 -3.54 9.78
C TRP A 331 13.22 -3.67 9.79
N ASN A 332 13.76 -4.82 9.40
CA ASN A 332 15.21 -5.00 9.20
C ASN A 332 15.68 -4.48 7.83
N ARG A 333 14.75 -4.23 6.91
CA ARG A 333 14.99 -3.76 5.56
C ARG A 333 13.88 -2.81 5.14
N ILE A 334 14.22 -1.71 4.47
CA ILE A 334 13.24 -0.76 3.94
C ILE A 334 12.92 -1.06 2.48
N PHE A 335 13.93 -1.09 1.60
CA PHE A 335 13.76 -1.33 0.16
C PHE A 335 14.37 -2.67 -0.26
N ALA A 336 13.95 -3.19 -1.41
CA ALA A 336 14.61 -4.34 -2.01
C ALA A 336 16.08 -4.04 -2.37
N ASP A 337 16.92 -5.07 -2.29
CA ASP A 337 18.31 -5.02 -2.76
C ASP A 337 18.38 -4.76 -4.27
N ARG A 338 19.54 -4.32 -4.76
CA ARG A 338 19.80 -4.13 -6.19
C ARG A 338 20.23 -5.41 -6.89
#